data_AF-A0A382R7V3-F1
#
_entry.id   AF-A0A382R7V3-F1
#
_cell.length_a   1.000
_cell.length_b   1.000
_cell.length_c   1.000
_cell.angle_alpha   90.00
_cell.angle_beta   90.00
_cell.angle_gamma   90.00
#
_symmetry.space_group_name_H-M   'P 1'
#
loop_
_entity.id
_entity.type
_entity.pdbx_description
1 polymer ?
#
loop_
_entity_poly.entity_id
_entity_poly.type
_entity_poly.pdbx_seq_one_letter_code
_entity_poly.pdbx_strand_id
1 'polypeptide(L)'
;MKELNNKYQTTYNLVIKQLESFFGIDDNDKVVLKQGVEIALESCAYCFSKINDKYFVDKKGDILFNTFHSGQYTIFLYYLSRLMYTKSLADRSLLDKIYY
;
A
#
# COMPACT_ATOMS: atom_id res chain seq x y z
N MET A 1 -16.80 -9.08 7.34
CA MET A 1 -15.47 -8.63 6.87
C MET A 1 -15.47 -8.77 5.36
N LYS A 2 -15.34 -7.69 4.57
CA LYS A 2 -15.34 -7.81 3.09
C LYS A 2 -14.01 -8.45 2.63
N GLU A 3 -14.09 -9.33 1.64
CA GLU A 3 -12.90 -9.90 0.98
C GLU A 3 -12.20 -8.81 0.16
N LEU A 4 -10.87 -8.78 0.20
CA LEU A 4 -10.05 -7.87 -0.61
C LEU A 4 -10.10 -8.32 -2.07
N ASN A 5 -10.08 -7.36 -3.00
CA ASN A 5 -9.74 -7.66 -4.38
C ASN A 5 -8.38 -8.39 -4.44
N ASN A 6 -8.24 -9.43 -5.28
CA ASN A 6 -7.01 -10.22 -5.41
C ASN A 6 -5.72 -9.39 -5.53
N LYS A 7 -5.75 -8.26 -6.25
CA LYS A 7 -4.60 -7.35 -6.38
C LYS A 7 -4.22 -6.71 -5.04
N TYR A 8 -5.23 -6.34 -4.25
CA TYR A 8 -5.04 -5.73 -2.93
C TYR A 8 -4.57 -6.76 -1.92
N GLN A 9 -5.06 -8.00 -2.01
CA GLN A 9 -4.63 -9.10 -1.14
C GLN A 9 -3.13 -9.40 -1.28
N THR A 10 -2.61 -9.44 -2.51
CA THR A 10 -1.17 -9.67 -2.74
C THR A 10 -0.31 -8.55 -2.15
N THR A 11 -0.72 -7.30 -2.35
CA THR A 11 0.02 -6.13 -1.82
C THR A 11 -0.02 -6.11 -0.29
N TYR A 12 -1.18 -6.38 0.30
CA TYR A 12 -1.34 -6.50 1.74
C TYR A 12 -0.42 -7.58 2.32
N ASN A 13 -0.44 -8.80 1.75
CA ASN A 13 0.41 -9.90 2.21
C ASN A 13 1.90 -9.55 2.15
N LEU A 14 2.34 -8.79 1.12
CA LEU A 14 3.72 -8.33 1.01
C LEU A 14 4.08 -7.35 2.13
N VAL A 15 3.22 -6.38 2.40
CA VAL A 15 3.40 -5.41 3.51
C VAL A 15 3.48 -6.13 4.85
N ILE A 16 2.55 -7.07 5.12
CA ILE A 16 2.60 -7.87 6.35
C ILE A 16 3.93 -8.60 6.47
N LYS A 17 4.36 -9.31 5.42
CA LYS A 17 5.61 -10.06 5.44
C LYS A 17 6.83 -9.16 5.67
N GLN A 18 6.86 -7.99 5.05
CA GLN A 18 7.95 -7.01 5.25
C GLN A 18 8.00 -6.54 6.71
N LEU A 19 6.88 -6.08 7.26
CA LEU A 19 6.83 -5.50 8.60
C LEU A 19 7.02 -6.56 9.70
N GLU A 20 6.46 -7.75 9.52
CA GLU A 20 6.71 -8.89 10.41
C GLU A 20 8.20 -9.26 10.42
N SER A 21 8.85 -9.28 9.25
CA SER A 21 10.25 -9.65 9.14
C SER A 21 11.22 -8.64 9.73
N PHE A 22 10.91 -7.33 9.66
CA PHE A 22 11.85 -6.29 10.08
C PHE A 22 11.61 -5.78 11.50
N PHE A 23 10.36 -5.74 11.95
CA PHE A 23 9.99 -5.05 13.20
C PHE A 23 9.14 -5.89 14.14
N GLY A 24 8.48 -6.92 13.63
CA GLY A 24 7.35 -7.54 14.31
C GLY A 24 6.14 -6.60 14.35
N ILE A 25 4.97 -7.15 14.07
CA ILE A 25 3.69 -6.47 14.15
C ILE A 25 2.65 -7.41 14.76
N ASP A 26 1.70 -6.86 15.48
CA ASP A 26 0.65 -7.64 16.14
C ASP A 26 -0.59 -7.82 15.25
N ASP A 27 -1.61 -8.51 15.75
CA ASP A 27 -2.83 -8.75 14.98
C ASP A 27 -3.69 -7.48 14.81
N ASN A 28 -3.57 -6.49 15.70
CA ASN A 28 -4.25 -5.20 15.53
C ASN A 28 -3.61 -4.41 14.38
N ASP A 29 -2.29 -4.38 14.31
CA ASP A 29 -1.53 -3.79 13.20
C ASP A 29 -1.99 -4.39 11.86
N LYS A 30 -2.13 -5.72 11.77
CA LYS A 30 -2.60 -6.41 10.56
C LYS A 30 -4.01 -5.97 10.15
N VAL A 31 -4.93 -5.84 11.10
CA VAL A 31 -6.31 -5.41 10.85
C VAL A 31 -6.33 -3.99 10.27
N VAL A 32 -5.59 -3.05 10.86
CA VAL A 32 -5.58 -1.66 10.37
C VAL A 32 -4.82 -1.51 9.05
N LEU A 33 -3.76 -2.30 8.84
CA LEU A 33 -3.01 -2.33 7.58
C LEU A 33 -3.88 -2.80 6.41
N LYS A 34 -4.80 -3.74 6.62
CA LYS A 34 -5.73 -4.16 5.57
C LYS A 34 -6.51 -2.99 5.00
N GLN A 35 -7.10 -2.16 5.87
CA GLN A 35 -7.82 -0.96 5.45
C GLN A 35 -6.86 0.09 4.85
N GLY A 36 -5.68 0.28 5.44
CA GLY A 36 -4.66 1.21 4.95
C GLY A 36 -4.19 0.89 3.52
N VAL A 37 -3.99 -0.38 3.21
CA VAL A 37 -3.53 -0.84 1.88
C VAL A 37 -4.57 -0.53 0.80
N GLU A 38 -5.86 -0.76 1.08
CA GLU A 38 -6.94 -0.47 0.13
C GLU A 38 -6.95 1.02 -0.25
N ILE A 39 -7.00 1.91 0.75
CA ILE A 39 -7.06 3.36 0.52
C ILE A 39 -5.79 3.92 -0.14
N ALA A 40 -4.64 3.34 0.16
CA ALA A 40 -3.36 3.75 -0.43
C ALA A 40 -3.27 3.34 -1.89
N LEU A 41 -3.75 2.15 -2.25
CA LEU A 41 -3.77 1.68 -3.63
C LEU A 41 -4.75 2.49 -4.49
N GLU A 42 -5.90 2.88 -3.96
CA GLU A 42 -6.83 3.78 -4.65
C GLU A 42 -6.19 5.14 -4.93
N SER A 43 -5.49 5.71 -3.95
CA SER A 43 -4.77 6.98 -4.10
C SER A 43 -3.63 6.88 -5.11
N CYS A 44 -2.86 5.78 -5.06
CA CYS A 44 -1.81 5.50 -6.04
C CYS A 44 -2.40 5.37 -7.44
N ALA A 45 -3.52 4.64 -7.60
CA ALA A 45 -4.15 4.46 -8.89
C ALA A 45 -4.53 5.82 -9.52
N TYR A 46 -5.14 6.72 -8.74
CA TYR A 46 -5.45 8.06 -9.21
C TYR A 46 -4.18 8.81 -9.66
N CYS A 47 -3.12 8.84 -8.85
CA CYS A 47 -1.88 9.52 -9.23
C CYS A 47 -1.20 8.90 -10.47
N PHE A 48 -1.14 7.57 -10.52
CA PHE A 48 -0.49 6.82 -11.60
C PHE A 48 -1.23 6.97 -12.92
N SER A 49 -2.55 7.16 -12.89
CA SER A 49 -3.36 7.50 -14.07
C SER A 49 -2.93 8.81 -14.77
N LYS A 50 -2.15 9.65 -14.09
CA LYS A 50 -1.65 10.93 -14.62
C LYS A 50 -0.22 10.83 -15.17
N ILE A 51 0.39 9.65 -15.10
CA ILE A 51 1.75 9.41 -15.58
C ILE A 51 1.66 8.65 -16.92
N ASN A 52 2.05 9.32 -18.01
CA ASN A 52 2.09 8.72 -19.33
C ASN A 52 3.41 7.95 -19.54
N ASP A 53 3.57 6.85 -18.81
CA ASP A 53 4.74 5.97 -18.88
C ASP A 53 4.30 4.49 -18.89
N LYS A 54 5.02 3.65 -19.66
CA LYS A 54 4.73 2.22 -19.86
C LYS A 54 4.71 1.38 -18.58
N TYR A 55 5.32 1.86 -17.50
CA TYR A 55 5.34 1.18 -16.21
C TYR A 55 4.08 1.47 -15.38
N PHE A 56 3.35 2.54 -15.69
CA PHE A 56 2.19 3.02 -14.91
C PHE A 56 0.86 2.77 -15.61
N VAL A 57 0.86 2.64 -16.93
CA VAL A 57 -0.33 2.43 -17.74
C VAL A 57 -0.05 1.34 -18.78
N ASP A 58 -1.00 0.42 -18.96
CA ASP A 58 -0.89 -0.65 -19.95
C ASP A 58 -1.29 -0.18 -21.37
N LYS A 59 -1.20 -1.09 -22.36
CA LYS A 59 -1.54 -0.76 -23.76
C LYS A 59 -3.03 -0.45 -23.98
N LYS A 60 -3.91 -0.80 -23.03
CA LYS A 60 -5.35 -0.55 -23.05
C LYS A 60 -5.74 0.71 -22.27
N GLY A 61 -4.79 1.33 -21.56
CA GLY A 61 -5.04 2.49 -20.71
C GLY A 61 -5.33 2.14 -19.25
N ASP A 62 -5.20 0.87 -18.86
CA ASP A 62 -5.45 0.43 -17.48
C ASP A 62 -4.25 0.74 -16.57
N ILE A 63 -4.54 1.17 -15.34
CA ILE A 63 -3.50 1.57 -14.37
C ILE A 63 -2.78 0.35 -13.82
N LEU A 64 -1.47 0.32 -14.03
CA LEU A 64 -0.58 -0.70 -13.52
C LEU A 64 -0.10 -0.32 -12.12
N PHE A 65 -0.14 -1.31 -11.22
CA PHE A 65 0.57 -1.23 -9.95
C PHE A 65 1.38 -2.51 -9.81
N ASN A 66 2.69 -2.36 -9.76
CA ASN A 66 3.63 -3.45 -9.60
C ASN A 66 4.38 -3.26 -8.28
N THR A 67 4.08 -4.11 -7.30
CA THR A 67 4.77 -4.13 -5.99
C THR A 67 6.27 -4.40 -6.10
N PHE A 68 6.73 -4.99 -7.21
CA PHE A 68 8.16 -5.26 -7.45
C PHE A 68 8.86 -4.11 -8.18
N HIS A 69 8.15 -3.06 -8.58
CA HIS A 69 8.76 -1.83 -9.09
C HIS A 69 9.07 -0.90 -7.92
N SER A 70 10.35 -0.76 -7.57
CA SER A 70 10.81 0.02 -6.40
C SER A 70 10.18 1.41 -6.31
N GLY A 71 10.18 2.18 -7.40
CA GLY A 71 9.59 3.53 -7.41
C GLY A 71 8.09 3.56 -7.10
N GLN A 72 7.30 2.63 -7.65
CA GLN A 72 5.87 2.54 -7.36
C GLN A 72 5.64 2.09 -5.92
N TYR A 73 6.42 1.13 -5.45
CA TYR A 73 6.33 0.62 -4.10
C TYR A 73 6.70 1.67 -3.05
N THR A 74 7.76 2.46 -3.26
CA THR A 74 8.14 3.58 -2.39
C THR A 74 7.02 4.63 -2.31
N ILE A 75 6.42 5.01 -3.44
CA ILE A 75 5.29 5.96 -3.46
C ILE A 75 4.10 5.37 -2.68
N PHE A 76 3.83 4.08 -2.87
CA PHE A 76 2.78 3.37 -2.15
C PHE A 76 3.02 3.35 -0.63
N LEU A 77 4.22 3.00 -0.16
CA LEU A 77 4.54 3.00 1.28
C LEU A 77 4.39 4.40 1.89
N TYR A 78 4.80 5.45 1.17
CA TYR A 78 4.56 6.83 1.57
C TYR A 78 3.05 7.12 1.73
N TYR A 79 2.23 6.77 0.72
CA TYR A 79 0.79 6.97 0.81
C TYR A 79 0.14 6.13 1.92
N LEU A 80 0.60 4.90 2.12
CA LEU A 80 0.12 4.02 3.17
C LEU A 80 0.31 4.66 4.54
N SER A 81 1.54 5.05 4.88
CA SER A 81 1.83 5.71 6.16
C SER A 81 1.07 7.05 6.29
N ARG A 82 1.16 7.92 5.27
CA ARG A 82 0.50 9.24 5.31
C ARG A 82 -1.03 9.13 5.46
N LEU A 83 -1.68 8.23 4.73
CA LEU A 83 -3.13 8.11 4.79
C LEU A 83 -3.59 7.50 6.09
N MET A 84 -2.88 6.48 6.60
CA MET A 84 -3.17 5.90 7.91
C MET A 84 -3.04 6.95 9.03
N TYR A 85 -2.03 7.84 8.94
CA TYR A 85 -1.90 8.98 9.85
C TYR A 85 -3.09 9.94 9.75
N THR A 86 -3.40 10.44 8.54
CA THR A 86 -4.45 11.46 8.36
C THR A 86 -5.86 10.96 8.69
N LYS A 87 -6.07 9.65 8.67
CA LYS A 87 -7.34 9.00 9.03
C LYS A 87 -7.36 8.45 10.46
N SER A 88 -6.32 8.69 11.25
CA SER A 88 -6.20 8.18 12.62
C SER A 88 -6.38 6.66 12.72
N LEU A 89 -5.88 5.90 11.74
CA LEU A 89 -6.02 4.44 11.68
C LEU A 89 -4.95 3.70 12.49
N ALA A 90 -3.81 4.34 12.75
CA ALA A 90 -2.68 3.72 13.43
C ALA A 90 -1.90 4.74 14.26
N ASP A 91 -1.16 4.24 15.23
CA ASP A 91 -0.23 5.04 16.03
C ASP A 91 1.04 5.38 15.24
N ARG A 92 1.86 6.29 15.79
CA ARG A 92 3.12 6.68 15.14
C ARG A 92 4.11 5.53 14.99
N SER A 93 4.11 4.57 15.91
CA SER A 93 5.04 3.44 15.89
C SER A 93 4.83 2.60 14.64
N LEU A 94 3.59 2.22 14.32
CA LEU A 94 3.29 1.47 13.10
C LEU A 94 3.59 2.30 11.83
N LEU A 95 3.28 3.60 11.87
CA LEU A 95 3.50 4.50 10.73
C LEU A 95 4.99 4.65 10.36
N ASP A 96 5.87 4.70 11.36
CA ASP A 96 7.32 4.76 11.17
C ASP A 96 7.84 3.45 10.60
N LYS A 97 7.34 2.29 11.07
CA LYS A 97 7.70 0.96 10.52
C LYS A 97 7.35 0.82 9.03
N ILE A 98 6.25 1.42 8.58
CA ILE A 98 5.80 1.35 7.18
C ILE A 98 6.79 2.03 6.20
N TYR A 99 7.45 3.09 6.64
CA TYR A 99 8.28 3.94 5.77
C TYR A 99 9.80 3.71 5.94
N TYR A 100 10.21 2.83 6.87
CA TYR A 100 11.60 2.42 7.05
C TYR A 100 12.03 1.39 6.00
#